data_AF-A0A8T2UDC6-F1
#
_entry.id   AF-A0A8T2UDC6-F1
#
_cell.length_a   1.000
_cell.length_b   1.000
_cell.length_c   1.000
_cell.angle_alpha   90.00
_cell.angle_beta   90.00
_cell.angle_gamma   90.00
#
_symmetry.space_group_name_H-M   'P 1'
#
loop_
_entity.id
_entity.type
_entity.pdbx_description
1 polymer ?
#
loop_
_entity_poly.entity_id
_entity_poly.type
_entity_poly.pdbx_seq_one_letter_code
_entity_poly.pdbx_strand_id
1 'polypeptide(L)'
;MRANHSTWLSVLAACRTHGNMMLGEYAFDQAVQAHPMDAAQYVLMSNIYSDAGLEQQAKELKISTFSNTNLQVSDWLSIEDEEA
;
A
#
# COMPACT_ATOMS: atom_id res chain seq x y z
N MET A 1 -11.65 6.68 -18.89
CA MET A 1 -12.27 6.59 -17.55
C MET A 1 -11.16 6.88 -16.55
N ARG A 2 -11.31 7.89 -15.68
CA ARG A 2 -10.37 8.05 -14.55
C ARG A 2 -10.68 6.91 -13.57
N ALA A 3 -9.73 6.01 -13.34
CA ALA A 3 -9.88 5.02 -12.27
C ALA A 3 -9.98 5.78 -10.95
N ASN A 4 -11.01 5.47 -10.16
CA ASN A 4 -11.14 6.04 -8.83
C ASN A 4 -10.07 5.41 -7.92
N HIS A 5 -9.61 6.13 -6.92
CA HIS A 5 -8.63 5.67 -5.93
C HIS A 5 -8.94 4.25 -5.39
N SER A 6 -10.21 4.00 -5.09
CA SER A 6 -10.72 2.70 -4.63
C SER A 6 -10.50 1.55 -5.62
N THR A 7 -10.41 1.82 -6.92
CA THR A 7 -10.10 0.81 -7.94
C THR A 7 -8.67 0.32 -7.79
N TRP A 8 -7.71 1.22 -7.58
CA TRP A 8 -6.31 0.83 -7.39
C TRP A 8 -6.08 0.12 -6.05
N LEU A 9 -6.76 0.55 -4.98
CA LEU A 9 -6.76 -0.18 -3.71
C LEU A 9 -7.31 -1.61 -3.87
N SER A 10 -8.40 -1.77 -4.62
CA SER A 10 -8.97 -3.10 -4.88
C SER A 10 -8.01 -3.99 -5.69
N VAL A 11 -7.28 -3.40 -6.65
CA VAL A 11 -6.24 -4.12 -7.39
C VAL A 11 -5.09 -4.51 -6.48
N LEU A 12 -4.63 -3.62 -5.60
CA LEU A 12 -3.58 -3.92 -4.63
C LEU A 12 -3.98 -5.07 -3.68
N ALA A 13 -5.20 -5.04 -3.13
CA ALA A 13 -5.71 -6.11 -2.30
C ALA A 13 -5.73 -7.46 -3.06
N ALA A 14 -6.19 -7.46 -4.32
CA ALA A 14 -6.16 -8.66 -5.15
C ALA A 14 -4.73 -9.13 -5.47
N CYS A 15 -3.79 -8.20 -5.73
CA CYS A 15 -2.39 -8.51 -5.97
C CYS A 15 -1.72 -9.16 -4.75
N ARG A 16 -2.09 -8.75 -3.53
CA ARG A 16 -1.69 -9.41 -2.28
C ARG A 16 -2.19 -10.85 -2.24
N THR A 17 -3.49 -11.06 -2.42
CA THR A 17 -4.10 -12.41 -2.39
C THR A 17 -3.53 -13.37 -3.44
N HIS A 18 -3.21 -12.86 -4.63
CA HIS A 18 -2.73 -13.67 -5.75
C HIS A 18 -1.20 -13.65 -5.92
N GLY A 19 -0.46 -12.92 -5.08
CA GLY A 19 1.00 -12.82 -5.15
C GLY A 19 1.54 -12.14 -6.41
N ASN A 20 0.75 -11.27 -7.07
CA ASN A 20 1.19 -10.58 -8.29
C ASN A 20 1.83 -9.23 -7.98
N MET A 21 3.11 -9.26 -7.65
CA MET A 21 3.87 -8.08 -7.24
C MET A 21 4.01 -7.03 -8.35
N MET A 22 4.30 -7.43 -9.59
CA MET A 22 4.49 -6.46 -10.69
C MET A 22 3.23 -5.63 -10.97
N LEU A 23 2.06 -6.28 -10.90
CA LEU A 23 0.80 -5.56 -11.03
C LEU A 23 0.51 -4.70 -9.78
N GLY A 24 0.92 -5.18 -8.60
CA GLY A 24 0.87 -4.43 -7.35
C GLY A 24 1.67 -3.12 -7.42
N GLU A 25 2.93 -3.17 -7.86
CA GLU A 25 3.79 -1.98 -8.03
C GLU A 25 3.15 -0.96 -8.98
N TYR A 26 2.65 -1.43 -10.13
CA TYR A 26 1.97 -0.55 -11.07
C TYR A 26 0.72 0.10 -10.45
N ALA A 27 -0.12 -0.68 -9.78
CA ALA A 27 -1.33 -0.17 -9.12
C ALA A 27 -0.99 0.83 -8.00
N PHE A 28 0.07 0.57 -7.24
CA PHE A 28 0.59 1.45 -6.20
C PHE A 28 1.02 2.79 -6.77
N ASP A 29 1.82 2.80 -7.84
CA ASP A 29 2.25 4.03 -8.50
C ASP A 29 1.08 4.88 -8.99
N GLN A 30 0.04 4.25 -9.53
CA GLN A 30 -1.17 4.96 -9.97
C GLN A 30 -1.98 5.49 -8.78
N ALA A 31 -2.04 4.74 -7.67
CA ALA A 31 -2.73 5.16 -6.45
C ALA A 31 -2.03 6.37 -5.82
N VAL A 32 -0.70 6.32 -5.67
CA VAL A 32 0.11 7.40 -5.09
C VAL A 32 0.05 8.66 -5.93
N GLN A 33 0.09 8.55 -7.26
CA GLN A 33 -0.07 9.70 -8.15
C GLN A 33 -1.45 10.35 -8.02
N ALA A 34 -2.49 9.56 -7.74
CA ALA A 34 -3.84 10.08 -7.56
C ALA A 34 -4.07 10.68 -6.17
N HIS A 35 -3.62 10.00 -5.10
CA HIS A 35 -3.84 10.37 -3.71
C HIS A 35 -2.60 10.04 -2.85
N PRO A 36 -1.54 10.86 -2.91
CA PRO A 36 -0.27 10.56 -2.24
C PRO A 36 -0.35 10.54 -0.71
N MET A 37 -1.43 11.12 -0.15
CA MET A 37 -1.68 11.23 1.30
C MET A 37 -2.48 10.04 1.86
N ASP A 38 -3.01 9.16 1.01
CA ASP A 38 -3.79 8.01 1.48
C ASP A 38 -2.87 6.91 1.97
N ALA A 39 -2.98 6.55 3.24
CA ALA A 39 -2.13 5.52 3.85
C ALA A 39 -2.45 4.10 3.36
N ALA A 40 -3.70 3.84 2.94
CA ALA A 40 -4.15 2.49 2.62
C ALA A 40 -3.33 1.87 1.48
N GLN A 41 -2.97 2.65 0.46
CA GLN A 41 -2.16 2.17 -0.66
C GLN A 41 -0.74 1.74 -0.22
N TYR A 42 -0.16 2.43 0.75
CA TYR A 42 1.18 2.12 1.27
C TYR A 42 1.15 0.92 2.22
N VAL A 43 0.09 0.79 3.03
CA VAL A 43 -0.16 -0.42 3.86
C VAL A 43 -0.24 -1.65 2.95
N LEU A 44 -1.12 -1.60 1.96
CA LEU A 44 -1.32 -2.72 1.02
C LEU A 44 -0.02 -3.11 0.32
N MET A 45 0.75 -2.13 -0.16
CA MET A 45 2.02 -2.40 -0.84
C MET A 45 3.11 -2.93 0.11
N SER A 46 3.17 -2.44 1.34
CA SER A 46 4.07 -2.97 2.38
C SER A 46 3.72 -4.42 2.74
N ASN A 47 2.42 -4.75 2.77
CA ASN A 47 1.94 -6.12 2.99
C ASN A 47 2.31 -7.03 1.81
N ILE A 48 2.13 -6.58 0.56
CA ILE A 48 2.57 -7.33 -0.63
C ILE A 48 4.07 -7.64 -0.57
N TYR A 49 4.90 -6.66 -0.21
CA TYR A 49 6.34 -6.89 -0.07
C TYR A 49 6.67 -7.84 1.09
N SER A 50 5.98 -7.72 2.22
CA SER A 50 6.18 -8.62 3.37
C SER A 50 5.79 -10.06 3.04
N ASP A 51 4.64 -10.27 2.41
CA ASP A 51 4.13 -11.58 1.97
C ASP A 51 5.07 -12.24 0.93
N ALA A 52 5.81 -11.44 0.18
CA ALA A 52 6.83 -11.90 -0.76
C ALA A 52 8.23 -12.09 -0.14
N GLY A 53 8.41 -11.85 1.16
CA GLY A 53 9.71 -11.92 1.86
C GLY A 53 10.65 -10.74 1.58
N LEU A 54 10.15 -9.66 1.00
CA LEU A 54 10.88 -8.43 0.67
C LEU A 54 10.78 -7.41 1.82
N GLU A 55 11.20 -7.82 3.01
CA GLU A 55 11.08 -7.01 4.23
C GLU A 55 11.79 -5.65 4.15
N GLN A 56 12.88 -5.55 3.37
CA GLN A 56 13.62 -4.30 3.21
C GLN A 56 12.78 -3.27 2.45
N GLN A 57 12.16 -3.68 1.34
CA GLN A 57 11.25 -2.83 0.57
C GLN A 57 10.00 -2.46 1.37
N ALA A 58 9.46 -3.39 2.17
CA ALA A 58 8.34 -3.11 3.07
C ALA A 58 8.68 -2.01 4.11
N LYS A 59 9.89 -2.07 4.70
CA LYS A 59 10.38 -1.06 5.65
C LYS A 59 10.62 0.29 4.99
N GLU A 60 11.19 0.31 3.79
CA GLU A 60 11.43 1.54 3.03
C GLU A 60 10.13 2.26 2.70
N LEU A 61 9.09 1.53 2.29
CA LEU A 61 7.75 2.10 2.10
C LEU A 61 7.16 2.67 3.39
N LYS A 62 7.30 1.97 4.53
CA LYS A 62 6.83 2.49 5.82
C LYS A 62 7.49 3.84 6.13
N ILE A 63 8.82 3.94 5.99
CA ILE A 63 9.57 5.21 6.19
C ILE A 63 9.12 6.31 5.24
N SER A 64 8.98 5.99 3.94
CA SER A 64 8.50 6.94 2.93
C SER A 64 7.11 7.46 3.26
N THR A 65 6.21 6.59 3.73
CA THR A 65 4.85 6.98 4.08
C THR A 65 4.79 7.89 5.30
N PHE A 66 5.63 7.68 6.33
CA PHE A 66 5.74 8.61 7.46
C PHE A 66 6.23 10.00 7.04
N SER A 67 7.03 10.09 5.98
CA SER A 67 7.47 11.37 5.44
C SER A 67 6.43 12.04 4.55
N ASN A 68 5.64 11.25 3.81
CA ASN A 68 4.67 11.74 2.84
C ASN A 68 3.28 11.98 3.43
N THR A 69 2.89 11.22 4.45
CA THR A 69 1.62 11.36 5.15
C THR A 69 1.90 11.95 6.53
N ASN A 70 1.09 12.89 7.00
CA ASN A 70 1.25 13.51 8.33
C ASN A 70 0.85 12.55 9.48
N LEU A 71 0.93 11.24 9.24
CA LEU A 71 0.47 10.16 10.11
C LEU A 71 1.61 9.65 10.99
N GLN A 72 1.27 9.26 12.21
CA GLN A 72 2.20 8.68 13.17
C GLN A 72 2.18 7.14 13.09
N VAL A 73 3.22 6.47 13.57
CA VAL A 73 3.32 4.98 13.58
C VAL A 73 2.11 4.33 14.25
N SER A 74 1.51 4.98 15.25
CA SER A 74 0.30 4.51 15.94
C SER A 74 -0.93 4.42 15.03
N ASP A 75 -1.00 5.25 13.99
CA ASP A 75 -2.14 5.27 13.06
C ASP A 75 -2.15 4.01 12.17
N TRP A 76 -1.00 3.33 12.03
CA TRP A 76 -0.84 2.12 11.22
C TRP A 76 -1.38 0.86 11.88
N LEU A 77 -1.19 0.72 13.20
CA LEU A 77 -1.71 -0.40 13.98
C LEU A 77 -3.24 -0.50 13.90
N SER A 78 -3.91 0.63 13.73
CA SER A 78 -5.38 0.67 13.63
C SER A 78 -5.88 0.19 12.26
N ILE A 79 -5.06 0.27 11.21
CA ILE A 79 -5.43 -0.14 9.85
C ILE A 79 -5.12 -1.63 9.63
N GLU A 80 -4.04 -2.15 10.22
CA GLU A 80 -3.70 -3.59 10.14
C GLU A 80 -4.78 -4.49 10.79
N ASP A 81 -5.50 -4.01 11.81
CA ASP A 81 -6.56 -4.76 12.50
C ASP A 81 -7.89 -4.86 11.72
N GLU A 82 -8.11 -4.02 10.71
CA GLU A 82 -9.36 -4.02 9.90
C GLU A 82 -9.30 -4.94 8.66
N GLU A 83 -8.13 -5.46 8.30
CA GLU A 83 -7.92 -6.38 7.15
C GLU A 83 -7.76 -7.86 7.56
N ALA A 84 -8.08 -8.22 8.82
CA ALA A 84 -7.99 -9.59 9.35
C ALA A 84 -9.26 -10.45 9.13
#